data_AF-A0A5J5GZJ9-F1
#
_entry.id   AF-A0A5J5GZJ9-F1
#
_cell.length_a   1.000
_cell.length_b   1.000
_cell.length_c   1.000
_cell.angle_alpha   90.00
_cell.angle_beta   90.00
_cell.angle_gamma   90.00
#
_symmetry.space_group_name_H-M   'P 1'
#
loop_
_entity.id
_entity.type
_entity.pdbx_description
1 polymer ?
#
loop_
_entity_poly.entity_id
_entity_poly.type
_entity_poly.pdbx_seq_one_letter_code
_entity_poly.pdbx_strand_id
1 'polypeptide(L)'
;MLYSNVQIEMGPKAKENSLQFIKDKTFINLQFLHDLLGTVLYIHDNGSPPIRFQFNPDSMQLIFGIQEVVEQKDKRIVLKAWDGEETLQSQMFDLVDNQFCMWKLPFYPTKIGYQLYEIIDQQWKLVKQHSSYLIHRIHINMDITVGKLVVKKGDETEEHDITIRQEPIKTGSSSSEQPWIDAERQRLKINKGVEIRQLGSLFLPYKGGSSHQESWQLIVNELLKKAEQRIWIWDPFLDESILDELFVLGLKKQTLDIKLLLSEFEGEKTGEDKQVKRQDDDSIEVKNSSFPRCTAINNYFAERNESLEALKRFEVRNWYRSGKHTFHDRFIIIDDFVWSIGSSLKDIGNYHTTIYRLEGDLPEQVIEEFKNGWEGHFGHMKPRGLFIFPDWRLIPKGEQNE
;
A
#
# COMPACT_ATOMS: atom_id res chain seq x y z
N MET A 1 5.24 18.90 -9.46
CA MET A 1 4.31 19.32 -10.52
C MET A 1 4.96 18.93 -11.85
N LEU A 2 4.67 17.73 -12.34
CA LEU A 2 5.14 17.19 -13.63
C LEU A 2 3.89 16.65 -14.30
N TYR A 3 3.37 17.39 -15.28
CA TYR A 3 2.23 16.95 -16.08
C TYR A 3 2.74 16.05 -17.21
N SER A 4 2.22 14.82 -17.30
CA SER A 4 2.28 14.04 -18.53
C SER A 4 0.86 13.84 -19.03
N ASN A 5 0.65 14.16 -20.31
CA ASN A 5 -0.66 14.13 -20.97
C ASN A 5 -1.14 12.69 -21.09
N VAL A 6 -2.13 12.31 -20.29
CA VAL A 6 -2.90 11.08 -20.53
C VAL A 6 -4.00 11.42 -21.54
N GLN A 7 -3.82 10.97 -22.79
CA GLN A 7 -4.90 10.90 -23.76
C GLN A 7 -5.67 9.60 -23.54
N ILE A 8 -6.79 9.70 -22.81
CA ILE A 8 -7.83 8.67 -22.90
C ILE A 8 -8.56 8.95 -24.23
N GLU A 9 -8.29 8.15 -25.26
CA GLU A 9 -9.06 8.20 -26.52
C GLU A 9 -10.44 7.55 -26.30
N MET A 10 -11.34 8.32 -25.70
CA MET A 10 -12.77 8.06 -25.82
C MET A 10 -13.25 8.64 -27.15
N GLY A 11 -14.16 7.95 -27.84
CA GLY A 11 -14.88 8.55 -28.96
C GLY A 11 -15.49 9.90 -28.54
N PRO A 12 -15.50 10.93 -29.42
CA PRO A 12 -15.88 12.31 -29.04
C PRO A 12 -17.22 12.39 -28.30
N LYS A 13 -18.19 11.58 -28.73
CA LYS A 13 -19.54 11.50 -28.15
C LYS A 13 -19.56 10.87 -26.75
N ALA A 14 -18.74 9.85 -26.51
CA ALA A 14 -18.62 9.24 -25.18
C ALA A 14 -17.95 10.20 -24.19
N LYS A 15 -16.90 10.90 -24.63
CA LYS A 15 -16.24 11.95 -23.86
C LYS A 15 -17.24 13.06 -23.45
N GLU A 16 -17.98 13.59 -24.42
CA GLU A 16 -18.95 14.67 -24.20
C GLU A 16 -20.06 14.23 -23.24
N ASN A 17 -20.61 13.03 -23.41
CA ASN A 17 -21.63 12.47 -22.51
C ASN A 17 -21.11 12.29 -21.08
N SER A 18 -19.87 11.80 -20.90
CA SER A 18 -19.28 11.64 -19.58
C SER A 18 -19.01 12.98 -18.89
N LEU A 19 -18.51 13.98 -19.62
CA LEU A 19 -18.29 15.33 -19.07
C LEU A 19 -19.61 16.00 -18.70
N GLN A 20 -20.64 15.87 -19.54
CA GLN A 20 -21.96 16.40 -19.27
C GLN A 20 -22.61 15.71 -18.06
N PHE A 21 -22.50 14.39 -17.95
CA PHE A 21 -22.98 13.64 -16.78
C PHE A 21 -22.33 14.10 -15.48
N ILE A 22 -21.01 14.30 -15.47
CA ILE A 22 -20.30 14.81 -14.30
C ILE A 22 -20.82 16.20 -13.93
N LYS A 23 -20.89 17.11 -14.91
CA LYS A 23 -21.41 18.47 -14.71
C LYS A 23 -22.83 18.47 -14.15
N ASP A 24 -23.73 17.64 -14.68
CA ASP A 24 -25.13 17.59 -14.25
C ASP A 24 -25.29 17.02 -12.84
N LYS A 25 -24.39 16.12 -12.41
CA LYS A 25 -24.48 15.47 -11.10
C LYS A 25 -23.70 16.19 -10.00
N THR A 26 -22.66 16.93 -10.34
CA THR A 26 -21.78 17.55 -9.35
C THR A 26 -21.64 19.06 -9.49
N PHE A 27 -22.18 19.64 -10.57
CA PHE A 27 -22.02 21.04 -10.94
C PHE A 27 -20.55 21.43 -11.22
N ILE A 28 -19.65 20.46 -11.35
CA ILE A 28 -18.24 20.67 -11.67
C ILE A 28 -18.09 20.73 -13.20
N ASN A 29 -17.51 21.82 -13.71
CA ASN A 29 -17.26 21.99 -15.14
C ASN A 29 -15.84 21.50 -15.48
N LEU A 30 -15.73 20.38 -16.20
CA LEU A 30 -14.46 19.77 -16.59
C LEU A 30 -14.25 19.92 -18.10
N GLN A 31 -13.02 20.26 -18.52
CA GLN A 31 -12.65 20.26 -19.94
C GLN A 31 -12.01 18.93 -20.34
N PHE A 32 -11.30 18.29 -19.39
CA PHE A 32 -10.66 17.00 -19.57
C PHE A 32 -10.90 16.10 -18.36
N LEU A 33 -10.95 14.77 -18.55
CA LEU A 33 -11.14 13.84 -17.43
C LEU A 33 -9.95 13.82 -16.46
N HIS A 34 -8.75 14.16 -16.91
CA HIS A 34 -7.57 14.25 -16.04
C HIS A 34 -7.62 15.46 -15.09
N ASP A 35 -8.54 16.41 -15.31
CA ASP A 35 -8.83 17.50 -14.37
C ASP A 35 -9.40 16.98 -13.03
N LEU A 36 -9.63 15.66 -12.88
CA LEU A 36 -10.04 15.02 -11.62
C LEU A 36 -8.86 14.51 -10.78
N LEU A 37 -7.64 14.41 -11.34
CA LEU A 37 -6.49 13.84 -10.64
C LEU A 37 -5.70 14.91 -9.89
N GLY A 38 -5.68 14.83 -8.55
CA GLY A 38 -4.93 15.78 -7.70
C GLY A 38 -5.53 17.18 -7.64
N THR A 39 -6.77 17.34 -8.10
CA THR A 39 -7.40 18.65 -8.24
C THR A 39 -8.03 19.04 -6.93
N VAL A 40 -7.48 20.10 -6.35
CA VAL A 40 -8.17 20.94 -5.38
C VAL A 40 -9.55 21.27 -5.95
N LEU A 41 -10.61 20.78 -5.30
CA LEU A 41 -11.97 20.98 -5.79
C LEU A 41 -12.39 22.40 -5.45
N TYR A 42 -12.57 23.23 -6.48
CA TYR A 42 -13.12 24.57 -6.35
C TYR A 42 -14.62 24.53 -6.59
N ILE A 43 -15.37 24.88 -5.56
CA ILE A 43 -16.81 25.10 -5.68
C ILE A 43 -16.98 26.60 -5.80
N HIS A 44 -17.20 27.05 -7.03
CA HIS A 44 -17.48 28.44 -7.35
C HIS A 44 -18.97 28.70 -7.16
N ASP A 45 -19.31 29.54 -6.19
CA ASP A 45 -20.63 30.11 -6.05
C ASP A 45 -20.57 31.57 -6.52
N ASN A 46 -21.06 31.80 -7.74
CA ASN A 46 -21.08 33.12 -8.40
C ASN A 46 -22.12 34.10 -7.82
N GLY A 47 -22.79 33.75 -6.72
CA GLY A 47 -23.69 34.68 -6.03
C GLY A 47 -22.93 35.81 -5.32
N SER A 48 -23.65 36.86 -4.91
CA SER A 48 -23.13 37.91 -4.03
C SER A 48 -23.33 37.52 -2.56
N PRO A 49 -22.29 37.57 -1.69
CA PRO A 49 -20.89 37.83 -2.02
C PRO A 49 -20.22 36.60 -2.68
N PRO A 50 -19.16 36.80 -3.48
CA PRO A 50 -18.42 35.71 -4.12
C PRO A 50 -17.70 34.87 -3.05
N ILE A 51 -17.99 33.57 -3.06
CA ILE A 51 -17.46 32.60 -2.10
C ILE A 51 -16.42 31.71 -2.78
N ARG A 52 -15.27 31.57 -2.10
CA ARG A 52 -14.27 30.54 -2.38
C ARG A 52 -14.50 29.39 -1.42
N PHE A 53 -15.02 28.28 -1.93
CA PHE A 53 -15.15 27.05 -1.16
C PHE A 53 -14.30 25.96 -1.81
N GLN A 54 -13.36 25.40 -1.04
CA GLN A 54 -12.29 24.57 -1.56
C GLN A 54 -12.07 23.34 -0.68
N PHE A 55 -11.93 22.16 -1.29
CA PHE A 55 -11.51 20.95 -0.58
C PHE A 55 -10.21 20.40 -1.18
N ASN A 56 -9.23 20.14 -0.31
CA ASN A 56 -8.00 19.45 -0.66
C ASN A 56 -8.04 18.00 -0.13
N PRO A 57 -8.17 16.99 -1.02
CA PRO A 57 -8.25 15.59 -0.61
C PRO A 57 -6.93 15.04 -0.03
N ASP A 58 -5.78 15.65 -0.34
CA ASP A 58 -4.49 15.15 0.15
C ASP A 58 -4.20 15.62 1.57
N SER A 59 -4.59 16.86 1.91
CA SER A 59 -4.42 17.41 3.26
C SER A 59 -5.65 17.24 4.15
N MET A 60 -6.76 16.76 3.59
CA MET A 60 -8.08 16.68 4.25
C MET A 60 -8.55 18.03 4.76
N GLN A 61 -8.23 19.12 4.05
CA GLN A 61 -8.58 20.47 4.46
C GLN A 61 -9.73 21.02 3.62
N LEU A 62 -10.77 21.45 4.31
CA LEU A 62 -11.84 22.25 3.77
C LEU A 62 -11.55 23.73 4.07
N ILE A 63 -11.54 24.55 3.03
CA ILE A 63 -11.24 25.97 3.10
C ILE A 63 -12.48 26.73 2.61
N PHE A 64 -12.93 27.68 3.41
CA PHE A 64 -14.00 28.59 3.03
C PHE A 64 -13.48 30.01 3.11
N GLY A 65 -13.78 30.84 2.13
CA GLY A 65 -13.46 32.26 2.14
C GLY A 65 -14.45 33.10 1.36
N ILE A 66 -14.56 34.38 1.74
CA ILE A 66 -15.34 35.41 1.06
C ILE A 66 -14.33 36.30 0.33
N GLN A 67 -14.51 36.52 -0.97
CA GLN A 67 -13.49 37.19 -1.81
C GLN A 67 -13.58 38.72 -1.82
N GLU A 68 -14.68 39.30 -1.35
CA GLU A 68 -14.89 40.75 -1.34
C GLU A 68 -14.52 41.40 0.00
N VAL A 69 -14.08 42.66 -0.05
CA VAL A 69 -14.03 43.55 1.11
C VAL A 69 -15.47 43.85 1.53
N VAL A 70 -16.06 42.94 2.30
CA VAL A 70 -17.39 43.14 2.87
C VAL A 70 -17.29 44.29 3.89
N GLU A 71 -18.30 45.15 3.93
CA GLU A 71 -18.61 45.94 5.13
C GLU A 71 -18.42 45.05 6.38
N GLN A 72 -17.79 45.58 7.43
CA GLN A 72 -17.60 44.90 8.72
C GLN A 72 -18.94 44.57 9.36
N LYS A 73 -19.58 43.51 8.87
CA LYS A 73 -20.74 42.87 9.47
C LYS A 73 -20.26 41.55 10.02
N ASP A 74 -20.62 41.27 11.26
CA ASP A 74 -20.34 39.99 11.89
C ASP A 74 -21.01 38.88 11.07
N LYS A 75 -20.19 37.99 10.51
CA LYS A 75 -20.65 36.82 9.78
C LYS A 75 -20.27 35.55 10.53
N ARG A 76 -21.12 34.55 10.41
CA ARG A 76 -20.90 33.22 10.97
C ARG A 76 -21.09 32.18 9.89
N ILE A 77 -20.16 31.26 9.80
CA ILE A 77 -20.19 30.17 8.83
C ILE A 77 -20.26 28.84 9.56
N VAL A 78 -21.16 27.97 9.13
CA VAL A 78 -21.20 26.57 9.54
C VAL A 78 -20.75 25.73 8.35
N LEU A 79 -19.55 25.18 8.42
CA LEU A 79 -19.07 24.20 7.45
C LEU A 79 -19.65 22.84 7.78
N LYS A 80 -20.00 22.07 6.75
CA LYS A 80 -20.64 20.77 6.85
C LYS A 80 -19.91 19.74 6.00
N ALA A 81 -19.69 18.56 6.56
CA ALA A 81 -19.08 17.42 5.89
C ALA A 81 -19.86 16.16 6.25
N TRP A 82 -20.20 15.35 5.25
CA TRP A 82 -20.97 14.12 5.44
C TRP A 82 -20.11 12.90 5.16
N ASP A 83 -20.32 11.84 5.94
CA ASP A 83 -19.87 10.49 5.65
C ASP A 83 -21.11 9.63 5.34
N GLY A 84 -21.28 9.25 4.08
CA GLY A 84 -22.53 8.67 3.58
C GLY A 84 -23.70 9.66 3.61
N GLU A 85 -24.93 9.16 3.72
CA GLU A 85 -26.15 10.00 3.82
C GLU A 85 -26.53 10.34 5.26
N GLU A 86 -26.10 9.54 6.23
CA GLU A 86 -26.62 9.56 7.60
C GLU A 86 -25.72 10.34 8.58
N THR A 87 -24.42 10.41 8.32
CA THR A 87 -23.46 11.01 9.26
C THR A 87 -23.06 12.41 8.79
N LEU A 88 -23.36 13.43 9.61
CA LEU A 88 -23.00 14.83 9.36
C LEU A 88 -22.11 15.35 10.49
N GLN A 89 -20.92 15.86 10.15
CA GLN A 89 -20.15 16.73 11.01
C GLN A 89 -20.32 18.19 10.60
N SER A 90 -20.39 19.07 11.58
CA SER A 90 -20.50 20.51 11.36
C SER A 90 -19.53 21.26 12.26
N GLN A 91 -18.87 22.29 11.71
CA GLN A 91 -17.98 23.16 12.45
C GLN A 91 -18.38 24.61 12.20
N MET A 92 -18.58 25.36 13.29
CA MET A 92 -18.94 26.77 13.25
C MET A 92 -17.69 27.64 13.39
N PHE A 93 -17.65 28.73 12.62
CA PHE A 93 -16.61 29.76 12.67
C PHE A 93 -17.23 31.14 12.65
N ASP A 94 -16.73 32.04 13.48
CA ASP A 94 -17.04 33.47 13.43
C ASP A 94 -15.98 34.16 12.56
N LEU A 95 -16.43 34.86 11.51
CA LEU A 95 -15.57 35.55 10.55
C LEU A 95 -15.40 37.02 10.95
N VAL A 96 -14.82 37.25 12.14
CA VAL A 96 -14.73 38.58 12.76
C VAL A 96 -13.60 39.42 12.15
N ASP A 97 -12.49 38.79 11.72
CA ASP A 97 -11.31 39.47 11.14
C ASP A 97 -10.79 38.80 9.86
N ASN A 98 -10.87 37.47 9.81
CA ASN A 98 -10.45 36.69 8.66
C ASN A 98 -11.67 36.38 7.80
N GLN A 99 -11.65 36.84 6.56
CA GLN A 99 -12.65 36.49 5.56
C GLN A 99 -12.56 35.02 5.13
N PHE A 100 -11.81 34.18 5.84
CA PHE A 100 -11.66 32.77 5.54
C PHE A 100 -11.51 31.93 6.81
N CYS A 101 -11.87 30.67 6.71
CA CYS A 101 -11.61 29.65 7.72
C CYS A 101 -11.14 28.35 7.07
N MET A 102 -10.49 27.53 7.88
CA MET A 102 -9.98 26.23 7.48
C MET A 102 -10.42 25.18 8.49
N TRP A 103 -10.87 24.03 7.98
CA TRP A 103 -11.28 22.89 8.79
C TRP A 103 -10.59 21.63 8.28
N LYS A 104 -9.78 21.00 9.13
CA LYS A 104 -9.21 19.69 8.84
C LYS A 104 -10.22 18.61 9.17
N LEU A 105 -10.63 17.85 8.17
CA LEU A 105 -11.62 16.79 8.29
C LEU A 105 -10.96 15.49 8.80
N PRO A 106 -11.64 14.75 9.69
CA PRO A 106 -11.14 13.46 10.18
C PRO A 106 -11.45 12.29 9.24
N PHE A 107 -12.21 12.50 8.16
CA PHE A 107 -12.61 11.47 7.18
C PHE A 107 -12.81 12.08 5.79
N TYR A 108 -12.83 11.23 4.76
CA TYR A 108 -13.09 11.61 3.36
C TYR A 108 -14.60 11.81 3.15
N PRO A 109 -15.07 13.06 2.96
CA PRO A 109 -16.49 13.32 3.01
C PRO A 109 -17.17 13.01 1.66
N THR A 110 -18.28 12.28 1.67
CA THR A 110 -19.15 12.02 0.49
C THR A 110 -19.79 13.29 -0.04
N LYS A 111 -20.03 14.27 0.83
CA LYS A 111 -20.64 15.55 0.55
C LYS A 111 -20.02 16.61 1.44
N ILE A 112 -19.91 17.84 0.94
CA ILE A 112 -19.46 19.01 1.68
C ILE A 112 -20.40 20.18 1.44
N GLY A 113 -20.43 21.14 2.35
CA GLY A 113 -21.30 22.30 2.23
C GLY A 113 -21.05 23.35 3.29
N TYR A 114 -21.82 24.43 3.21
CA TYR A 114 -21.76 25.51 4.18
C TYR A 114 -23.12 26.18 4.37
N GLN A 115 -23.27 26.87 5.50
CA GLN A 115 -24.36 27.79 5.81
C GLN A 115 -23.79 29.10 6.35
N LEU A 116 -24.03 30.20 5.63
CA LEU A 116 -23.57 31.54 5.96
C LEU A 116 -24.70 32.33 6.62
N TYR A 117 -24.40 32.87 7.80
CA TYR A 117 -25.29 33.68 8.60
C TYR A 117 -24.73 35.10 8.75
N GLU A 118 -25.63 36.08 8.79
CA GLU A 118 -25.31 37.48 9.08
C GLU A 118 -26.26 38.01 10.15
N ILE A 119 -25.84 39.03 10.91
CA ILE A 119 -26.70 39.70 11.88
C ILE A 119 -27.60 40.70 11.14
N ILE A 120 -28.92 40.48 11.21
CA ILE A 120 -29.95 41.37 10.68
C ILE A 120 -30.99 41.57 11.79
N ASP A 121 -31.25 42.83 12.17
CA ASP A 121 -32.15 43.18 13.27
C ASP A 121 -31.77 42.51 14.61
N GLN A 122 -30.47 42.45 14.93
CA GLN A 122 -29.92 41.80 16.13
C GLN A 122 -30.13 40.27 16.19
N GLN A 123 -30.47 39.63 15.08
CA GLN A 123 -30.63 38.17 14.99
C GLN A 123 -29.78 37.58 13.87
N TRP A 124 -29.21 36.40 14.12
CA TRP A 124 -28.52 35.63 13.08
C TRP A 124 -29.53 35.09 12.07
N LYS A 125 -29.48 35.58 10.83
CA LYS A 125 -30.31 35.09 9.73
C LYS A 125 -29.45 34.35 8.72
N LEU A 126 -29.94 33.21 8.24
CA LEU A 126 -29.30 32.46 7.16
C LEU A 126 -29.40 33.27 5.88
N VAL A 127 -28.27 33.68 5.33
CA VAL A 127 -28.20 34.46 4.10
C VAL A 127 -27.91 33.56 2.89
N LYS A 128 -27.11 32.50 3.10
CA LYS A 128 -26.71 31.61 2.00
C LYS A 128 -26.45 30.19 2.48
N GLN A 129 -26.74 29.21 1.64
CA GLN A 129 -26.36 27.82 1.87
C GLN A 129 -26.00 27.13 0.56
N HIS A 130 -25.04 26.22 0.63
CA HIS A 130 -24.65 25.41 -0.51
C HIS A 130 -24.20 24.02 -0.05
N SER A 131 -24.40 23.01 -0.89
CA SER A 131 -23.83 21.68 -0.69
C SER A 131 -23.50 21.02 -2.02
N SER A 132 -22.39 20.31 -2.06
CA SER A 132 -21.90 19.60 -3.24
C SER A 132 -21.47 18.18 -2.86
N TYR A 133 -21.77 17.22 -3.73
CA TYR A 133 -21.28 15.85 -3.61
C TYR A 133 -19.85 15.76 -4.13
N LEU A 134 -19.01 15.00 -3.42
CA LEU A 134 -17.63 14.74 -3.84
C LEU A 134 -17.56 13.42 -4.61
N ILE A 135 -16.99 13.47 -5.81
CA ILE A 135 -16.69 12.26 -6.58
C ILE A 135 -15.45 11.60 -5.98
N HIS A 136 -15.63 10.45 -5.34
CA HIS A 136 -14.53 9.68 -4.76
C HIS A 136 -13.82 8.82 -5.81
N ARG A 137 -14.61 8.30 -6.77
CA ARG A 137 -14.14 7.40 -7.81
C ARG A 137 -15.04 7.53 -9.03
N ILE A 138 -14.43 7.69 -10.20
CA ILE A 138 -15.08 7.43 -11.47
C ILE A 138 -14.60 6.07 -11.96
N HIS A 139 -15.52 5.12 -12.09
CA HIS A 139 -15.23 3.85 -12.72
C HIS A 139 -15.82 3.86 -14.12
N ILE A 140 -14.96 3.88 -15.13
CA ILE A 140 -15.35 3.78 -16.53
C ILE A 140 -15.07 2.34 -16.94
N ASN A 141 -16.11 1.53 -17.06
CA ASN A 141 -15.98 0.23 -17.70
C ASN A 141 -16.03 0.44 -19.22
N MET A 142 -14.90 0.23 -19.89
CA MET A 142 -14.81 0.45 -21.34
C MET A 142 -15.21 -0.77 -22.18
N ASP A 143 -15.60 -1.91 -21.56
CA ASP A 143 -15.98 -3.16 -22.23
C ASP A 143 -15.16 -3.36 -23.53
N ILE A 144 -13.84 -3.54 -23.39
CA ILE A 144 -12.96 -3.67 -24.55
C ILE A 144 -13.32 -4.98 -25.26
N THR A 145 -13.96 -4.86 -26.43
CA THR A 145 -14.17 -5.98 -27.34
C THR A 145 -12.82 -6.36 -27.93
N VAL A 146 -12.24 -7.46 -27.45
CA VAL A 146 -10.92 -7.94 -27.89
C VAL A 146 -10.99 -8.81 -29.13
N GLY A 147 -12.19 -9.21 -29.53
CA GLY A 147 -12.42 -10.00 -30.71
C GLY A 147 -13.91 -10.26 -30.94
N LYS A 148 -14.21 -10.83 -32.10
CA LYS A 148 -15.54 -11.31 -32.44
C LYS A 148 -15.49 -12.82 -32.55
N LEU A 149 -16.32 -13.50 -31.78
CA LEU A 149 -16.57 -14.92 -31.94
C LEU A 149 -17.59 -15.07 -33.08
N VAL A 150 -17.17 -15.70 -34.16
CA VAL A 150 -18.06 -16.05 -35.26
C VAL A 150 -18.41 -17.53 -35.13
N VAL A 151 -19.65 -17.83 -34.75
CA VAL A 151 -20.14 -19.20 -34.60
C VAL A 151 -20.92 -19.58 -35.85
N LYS A 152 -20.46 -20.63 -36.55
CA LYS A 152 -21.19 -21.20 -37.69
C LYS A 152 -22.04 -22.36 -37.23
N LYS A 153 -23.35 -22.28 -37.48
CA LYS A 153 -24.32 -23.33 -37.13
C LYS A 153 -25.05 -23.76 -38.40
N GLY A 154 -24.49 -24.75 -39.10
CA GLY A 154 -24.94 -25.10 -40.44
C GLY A 154 -24.59 -23.99 -41.44
N ASP A 155 -25.59 -23.52 -42.19
CA ASP A 155 -25.43 -22.42 -43.17
C ASP A 155 -25.57 -21.02 -42.55
N GLU A 156 -25.96 -20.94 -41.27
CA GLU A 156 -26.11 -19.67 -40.55
C GLU A 156 -24.84 -19.29 -39.79
N THR A 157 -24.57 -17.98 -39.72
CA THR A 157 -23.42 -17.41 -39.01
C THR A 157 -23.91 -16.38 -38.01
N GLU A 158 -23.59 -16.59 -36.73
CA GLU A 158 -23.85 -15.65 -35.64
C GLU A 158 -22.54 -15.02 -35.16
N GLU A 159 -22.51 -13.70 -35.01
CA GLU A 159 -21.37 -12.96 -34.44
C GLU A 159 -21.68 -12.54 -33.00
N HIS A 160 -20.74 -12.83 -32.09
CA HIS A 160 -20.79 -12.36 -30.71
C HIS A 160 -19.51 -11.61 -30.36
N ASP A 161 -19.65 -10.44 -29.72
CA ASP A 161 -18.51 -9.70 -29.20
C ASP A 161 -17.91 -10.44 -28.00
N ILE A 162 -16.60 -10.70 -28.06
CA ILE A 162 -15.83 -11.21 -26.93
C ILE A 162 -15.33 -10.00 -26.15
N THR A 163 -16.00 -9.69 -25.04
CA THR A 163 -15.57 -8.64 -24.10
C THR A 163 -14.76 -9.26 -22.97
N ILE A 164 -13.52 -8.79 -22.74
CA ILE A 164 -12.78 -9.16 -21.54
C ILE A 164 -13.29 -8.31 -20.38
N ARG A 165 -13.94 -8.94 -19.41
CA ARG A 165 -14.45 -8.24 -18.23
C ARG A 165 -13.52 -8.30 -17.02
N GLN A 166 -12.47 -9.13 -17.02
CA GLN A 166 -11.71 -9.43 -15.79
C GLN A 166 -10.23 -9.78 -15.91
N GLU A 167 -9.57 -9.66 -17.08
CA GLU A 167 -8.10 -9.66 -16.99
C GLU A 167 -7.67 -8.30 -16.46
N PRO A 168 -6.85 -8.22 -15.37
CA PRO A 168 -6.13 -6.99 -15.09
C PRO A 168 -5.42 -6.63 -16.39
N ILE A 169 -5.64 -5.41 -16.89
CA ILE A 169 -4.97 -4.90 -18.08
C ILE A 169 -3.50 -5.29 -17.94
N LYS A 170 -3.02 -6.22 -18.77
CA LYS A 170 -1.62 -6.63 -18.75
C LYS A 170 -0.84 -5.41 -19.17
N THR A 171 -0.33 -4.73 -18.17
CA THR A 171 0.51 -3.56 -18.29
C THR A 171 1.75 -3.95 -19.09
N GLY A 172 2.11 -3.15 -20.09
CA GLY A 172 3.39 -3.29 -20.78
C GLY A 172 4.53 -3.38 -19.75
N SER A 173 5.55 -4.17 -20.05
CA SER A 173 6.63 -4.53 -19.11
C SER A 173 7.53 -3.36 -18.67
N SER A 174 7.28 -2.14 -19.12
CA SER A 174 8.07 -0.96 -18.76
C SER A 174 7.24 0.13 -18.10
N SER A 175 7.63 0.52 -16.88
CA SER A 175 7.08 1.66 -16.13
C SER A 175 7.11 2.99 -16.90
N SER A 176 7.97 3.12 -17.91
CA SER A 176 8.03 4.28 -18.80
C SER A 176 6.77 4.47 -19.65
N GLU A 177 5.99 3.42 -19.89
CA GLU A 177 4.80 3.49 -20.74
C GLU A 177 3.53 3.85 -19.96
N GLN A 178 3.54 3.76 -18.62
CA GLN A 178 2.33 3.90 -17.79
C GLN A 178 2.55 4.68 -16.48
N PRO A 179 3.12 5.91 -16.54
CA PRO A 179 3.48 6.70 -15.36
C PRO A 179 2.30 7.06 -14.46
N TRP A 180 1.07 7.04 -14.95
CA TRP A 180 -0.12 7.31 -14.15
C TRP A 180 -0.52 6.15 -13.23
N ILE A 181 -0.22 4.90 -13.60
CA ILE A 181 -0.46 3.74 -12.72
C ILE A 181 0.51 3.81 -11.54
N ASP A 182 1.77 4.13 -11.83
CA ASP A 182 2.77 4.31 -10.79
C ASP A 182 2.50 5.57 -9.97
N ALA A 183 2.01 6.66 -10.58
CA ALA A 183 1.60 7.87 -9.85
C ALA A 183 0.36 7.63 -8.97
N GLU A 184 -0.66 6.88 -9.43
CA GLU A 184 -1.83 6.54 -8.63
C GLU A 184 -1.49 5.51 -7.55
N ARG A 185 -0.63 4.54 -7.85
CA ARG A 185 -0.07 3.62 -6.85
C ARG A 185 0.73 4.42 -5.82
N GLN A 186 1.57 5.38 -6.24
CA GLN A 186 2.29 6.31 -5.37
C GLN A 186 1.34 7.23 -4.60
N ARG A 187 0.22 7.68 -5.16
CA ARG A 187 -0.79 8.50 -4.47
C ARG A 187 -1.53 7.69 -3.42
N LEU A 188 -1.97 6.48 -3.73
CA LEU A 188 -2.53 5.53 -2.76
C LEU A 188 -1.51 5.17 -1.68
N LYS A 189 -0.24 5.01 -2.07
CA LYS A 189 0.92 4.81 -1.20
C LYS A 189 1.11 6.00 -0.25
N ILE A 190 1.07 7.22 -0.75
CA ILE A 190 1.18 8.45 0.05
C ILE A 190 -0.04 8.58 0.96
N ASN A 191 -1.27 8.40 0.46
CA ASN A 191 -2.50 8.63 1.22
C ASN A 191 -2.77 7.55 2.28
N LYS A 192 -2.51 6.26 2.00
CA LYS A 192 -2.51 5.20 3.03
C LYS A 192 -1.31 5.32 3.98
N GLY A 193 -0.19 5.89 3.49
CA GLY A 193 0.94 6.27 4.30
C GLY A 193 0.67 7.44 5.23
N VAL A 194 -0.21 8.36 4.86
CA VAL A 194 -0.67 9.49 5.69
C VAL A 194 -1.48 8.99 6.89
N GLU A 195 -2.25 7.91 6.74
CA GLU A 195 -2.98 7.26 7.82
C GLU A 195 -2.04 6.69 8.91
N ILE A 196 -0.87 6.14 8.51
CA ILE A 196 0.16 5.71 9.47
C ILE A 196 1.12 6.84 9.88
N ARG A 197 1.32 7.89 9.07
CA ARG A 197 1.97 9.14 9.53
C ARG A 197 1.19 9.79 10.68
N GLN A 198 -0.13 9.60 10.73
CA GLN A 198 -0.95 10.03 11.87
C GLN A 198 -0.77 9.14 13.11
N LEU A 199 -0.37 7.87 12.94
CA LEU A 199 -0.02 6.97 14.05
C LEU A 199 1.42 7.16 14.56
N GLY A 200 2.31 7.74 13.74
CA GLY A 200 3.74 7.71 14.05
C GLY A 200 4.27 6.27 14.11
N SER A 201 5.51 6.10 14.55
CA SER A 201 6.07 4.78 14.86
C SER A 201 5.09 3.95 15.70
N LEU A 202 4.79 2.72 15.30
CA LEU A 202 4.05 1.78 16.16
C LEU A 202 4.98 1.40 17.32
N PHE A 203 4.60 1.79 18.53
CA PHE A 203 5.25 1.32 19.74
C PHE A 203 4.44 0.14 20.30
N LEU A 204 5.07 -1.03 20.34
CA LEU A 204 4.51 -2.25 20.90
C LEU A 204 5.13 -2.47 22.28
N PRO A 205 4.42 -2.13 23.36
CA PRO A 205 4.93 -2.37 24.69
C PRO A 205 4.99 -3.87 24.97
N TYR A 206 6.02 -4.30 25.72
CA TYR A 206 6.02 -5.63 26.31
C TYR A 206 4.82 -5.78 27.25
N LYS A 207 3.95 -6.77 26.97
CA LYS A 207 2.79 -7.09 27.82
C LYS A 207 2.89 -8.48 28.46
N GLY A 208 4.02 -9.18 28.34
CA GLY A 208 4.19 -10.57 28.78
C GLY A 208 4.17 -11.59 27.64
N GLY A 209 4.53 -12.84 27.96
CA GLY A 209 4.75 -13.95 27.01
C GLY A 209 3.53 -14.45 26.22
N SER A 210 2.38 -13.79 26.32
CA SER A 210 1.16 -14.10 25.55
C SER A 210 0.80 -13.00 24.53
N SER A 211 1.57 -11.92 24.46
CA SER A 211 1.25 -10.76 23.61
C SER A 211 1.79 -10.83 22.19
N HIS A 212 2.56 -11.88 21.87
CA HIS A 212 3.08 -12.11 20.53
C HIS A 212 1.98 -12.18 19.49
N GLN A 213 0.95 -13.00 19.72
CA GLN A 213 -0.13 -13.16 18.76
C GLN A 213 -0.91 -11.86 18.53
N GLU A 214 -1.19 -11.08 19.59
CA GLU A 214 -1.85 -9.76 19.46
C GLU A 214 -1.00 -8.79 18.62
N SER A 215 0.30 -8.71 18.93
CA SER A 215 1.24 -7.83 18.26
C SER A 215 1.48 -8.23 16.79
N TRP A 216 1.59 -9.53 16.53
CA TRP A 216 1.71 -10.08 15.19
C TRP A 216 0.45 -9.83 14.36
N GLN A 217 -0.74 -10.06 14.94
CA GLN A 217 -2.00 -9.77 14.25
C GLN A 217 -2.17 -8.29 13.93
N LEU A 218 -1.69 -7.39 14.80
CA LEU A 218 -1.65 -5.97 14.49
C LEU A 218 -0.76 -5.70 13.25
N ILE A 219 0.45 -6.27 13.19
CA ILE A 219 1.33 -6.16 12.02
C ILE A 219 0.66 -6.73 10.76
N VAL A 220 0.02 -7.89 10.87
CA VAL A 220 -0.65 -8.55 9.74
C VAL A 220 -1.79 -7.67 9.21
N ASN A 221 -2.63 -7.15 10.09
CA ASN A 221 -3.79 -6.34 9.71
C ASN A 221 -3.39 -4.96 9.20
N GLU A 222 -2.42 -4.31 9.86
CA GLU A 222 -2.05 -2.95 9.53
C GLU A 222 -1.04 -2.86 8.38
N LEU A 223 -0.21 -3.88 8.19
CA LEU A 223 0.87 -3.87 7.22
C LEU A 223 0.67 -4.94 6.14
N LEU A 224 0.70 -6.23 6.50
CA LEU A 224 0.85 -7.32 5.52
C LEU A 224 -0.37 -7.51 4.60
N LYS A 225 -1.60 -7.44 5.15
CA LYS A 225 -2.84 -7.60 4.34
C LYS A 225 -3.01 -6.52 3.26
N LYS A 226 -2.34 -5.38 3.43
CA LYS A 226 -2.38 -4.24 2.50
C LYS A 226 -1.41 -4.37 1.33
N ALA A 227 -0.50 -5.35 1.36
CA ALA A 227 0.47 -5.59 0.29
C ALA A 227 -0.22 -6.07 -0.99
N GLU A 228 0.12 -5.49 -2.14
CA GLU A 228 -0.45 -5.90 -3.43
C GLU A 228 0.55 -6.59 -4.35
N GLN A 229 1.84 -6.26 -4.25
CA GLN A 229 2.88 -6.76 -5.13
C GLN A 229 3.90 -7.62 -4.41
N ARG A 230 4.37 -7.18 -3.23
CA ARG A 230 5.42 -7.90 -2.50
C ARG A 230 5.34 -7.75 -0.99
N ILE A 231 5.77 -8.81 -0.31
CA ILE A 231 6.13 -8.82 1.11
C ILE A 231 7.52 -9.44 1.21
N TRP A 232 8.54 -8.63 1.43
CA TRP A 232 9.87 -9.14 1.72
C TRP A 232 10.22 -8.88 3.18
N ILE A 233 10.65 -9.91 3.90
CA ILE A 233 11.03 -9.82 5.30
C ILE A 233 12.51 -10.11 5.41
N TRP A 234 13.24 -9.13 5.92
CA TRP A 234 14.64 -9.25 6.27
C TRP A 234 14.73 -9.34 7.78
N ASP A 235 14.98 -10.52 8.33
CA ASP A 235 15.14 -10.69 9.78
C ASP A 235 15.94 -11.97 10.07
N PRO A 236 17.11 -11.85 10.73
CA PRO A 236 18.02 -12.97 10.90
C PRO A 236 17.50 -14.08 11.81
N PHE A 237 16.46 -13.81 12.61
CA PHE A 237 16.01 -14.70 13.67
C PHE A 237 14.65 -15.35 13.41
N LEU A 238 14.02 -15.16 12.24
CA LEU A 238 12.69 -15.71 11.93
C LEU A 238 12.60 -17.23 12.14
N ASP A 239 11.41 -17.68 12.50
CA ASP A 239 11.05 -19.08 12.63
C ASP A 239 9.64 -19.32 12.08
N GLU A 240 9.12 -20.53 12.27
CA GLU A 240 7.81 -20.95 11.77
C GLU A 240 6.62 -20.18 12.36
N SER A 241 6.79 -19.48 13.49
CA SER A 241 5.69 -18.80 14.20
C SER A 241 5.00 -17.70 13.39
N ILE A 242 5.71 -17.13 12.41
CA ILE A 242 5.19 -16.06 11.55
C ILE A 242 4.57 -16.58 10.23
N LEU A 243 4.67 -17.88 9.94
CA LEU A 243 4.40 -18.40 8.59
C LEU A 243 2.91 -18.55 8.28
N ASP A 244 2.05 -18.85 9.25
CA ASP A 244 0.63 -19.11 8.98
C ASP A 244 -0.06 -17.97 8.22
N GLU A 245 0.15 -16.73 8.66
CA GLU A 245 -0.49 -15.56 8.02
C GLU A 245 0.11 -15.28 6.63
N LEU A 246 1.42 -15.45 6.47
CA LEU A 246 2.10 -15.27 5.19
C LEU A 246 1.69 -16.35 4.19
N PHE A 247 1.57 -17.60 4.65
CA PHE A 247 1.10 -18.73 3.86
C PHE A 247 -0.31 -18.48 3.35
N VAL A 248 -1.23 -18.07 4.24
CA VAL A 248 -2.61 -17.70 3.86
C VAL A 248 -2.63 -16.55 2.86
N LEU A 249 -1.76 -15.54 3.03
CA LEU A 249 -1.65 -14.43 2.08
C LEU A 249 -1.15 -14.90 0.71
N GLY A 250 -0.12 -15.76 0.67
CA GLY A 250 0.40 -16.33 -0.58
C GLY A 250 -0.64 -17.15 -1.33
N LEU A 251 -1.46 -17.93 -0.62
CA LEU A 251 -2.56 -18.69 -1.23
C LEU A 251 -3.68 -17.78 -1.77
N LYS A 252 -4.05 -16.73 -1.03
CA LYS A 252 -5.12 -15.80 -1.43
C LYS A 252 -4.71 -14.87 -2.56
N LYS A 253 -3.43 -14.46 -2.60
CA LYS A 253 -2.88 -13.52 -3.57
C LYS A 253 -1.73 -14.18 -4.34
N GLN A 254 -2.07 -15.04 -5.30
CA GLN A 254 -1.06 -15.80 -6.08
C GLN A 254 -0.04 -14.93 -6.84
N THR A 255 -0.34 -13.65 -7.08
CA THR A 255 0.59 -12.69 -7.71
C THR A 255 1.58 -12.05 -6.72
N LEU A 256 1.32 -12.16 -5.42
CA LEU A 256 2.11 -11.56 -4.35
C LEU A 256 3.46 -12.27 -4.23
N ASP A 257 4.54 -11.50 -4.30
CA ASP A 257 5.91 -11.99 -4.14
C ASP A 257 6.33 -11.95 -2.66
N ILE A 258 6.43 -13.12 -2.03
CA ILE A 258 6.78 -13.27 -0.61
C ILE A 258 8.19 -13.83 -0.48
N LYS A 259 9.08 -13.09 0.17
CA LYS A 259 10.49 -13.49 0.36
C LYS A 259 10.92 -13.34 1.80
N LEU A 260 11.48 -14.39 2.39
CA LEU A 260 12.00 -14.37 3.76
C LEU A 260 13.51 -14.58 3.76
N LEU A 261 14.26 -13.62 4.30
CA LEU A 261 15.72 -13.63 4.35
C LEU A 261 16.20 -13.73 5.80
N LEU A 262 16.82 -14.86 6.13
CA LEU A 262 17.30 -15.24 7.46
C LEU A 262 18.84 -15.27 7.54
N SER A 263 19.36 -15.38 8.77
CA SER A 263 20.80 -15.50 9.00
C SER A 263 21.20 -16.45 10.12
N GLU A 264 20.47 -17.55 10.33
CA GLU A 264 20.84 -18.58 11.29
C GLU A 264 22.24 -19.15 11.01
N PHE A 265 23.10 -19.14 12.02
CA PHE A 265 24.47 -19.67 11.91
C PHE A 265 24.53 -21.15 12.31
N GLU A 266 25.50 -21.86 11.72
CA GLU A 266 25.82 -23.24 12.13
C GLU A 266 26.38 -23.19 13.56
N GLY A 267 25.66 -23.78 14.51
CA GLY A 267 26.06 -23.81 15.92
C GLY A 267 27.46 -24.39 16.08
N GLU A 268 28.22 -23.91 17.09
CA GLU A 268 29.45 -24.60 17.48
C GLU A 268 29.07 -26.03 17.86
N LYS A 269 29.61 -27.01 17.13
CA LYS A 269 29.46 -28.43 17.48
C LYS A 269 29.90 -28.57 18.94
N THR A 270 28.93 -28.78 19.83
CA THR A 270 29.18 -29.05 21.23
C THR A 270 29.90 -30.40 21.32
N GLY A 271 31.24 -30.34 21.31
CA GLY A 271 32.16 -31.21 22.03
C GLY A 271 32.25 -32.71 21.74
N GLU A 272 31.26 -33.39 21.15
CA GLU A 272 31.24 -34.87 21.24
C GLU A 272 31.10 -35.68 19.95
N ASP A 273 30.99 -35.06 18.78
CA ASP A 273 31.01 -35.82 17.53
C ASP A 273 32.32 -35.70 16.74
N LYS A 274 33.07 -36.78 16.89
CA LYS A 274 34.34 -37.15 16.27
C LYS A 274 34.43 -36.78 14.79
N GLN A 275 35.63 -36.31 14.42
CA GLN A 275 36.29 -36.49 13.12
C GLN A 275 35.39 -37.02 11.99
N VAL A 276 34.67 -36.12 11.32
CA VAL A 276 34.12 -36.42 9.99
C VAL A 276 35.19 -36.03 8.98
N LYS A 277 35.75 -37.06 8.33
CA LYS A 277 36.63 -36.92 7.18
C LYS A 277 35.95 -36.00 6.16
N ARG A 278 36.69 -35.00 5.67
CA ARG A 278 36.33 -34.27 4.44
C ARG A 278 36.35 -35.28 3.31
N GLN A 279 35.17 -35.73 2.89
CA GLN A 279 34.99 -36.38 1.60
C GLN A 279 34.45 -35.31 0.66
N ASP A 280 35.18 -35.10 -0.42
CA ASP A 280 34.87 -34.21 -1.55
C ASP A 280 33.70 -34.78 -2.35
N ASP A 281 32.52 -34.84 -1.74
CA ASP A 281 31.28 -35.22 -2.42
C ASP A 281 30.25 -34.10 -2.21
N ASP A 282 29.85 -33.47 -3.31
CA ASP A 282 28.98 -32.28 -3.37
C ASP A 282 27.54 -32.53 -2.91
N SER A 283 27.21 -33.75 -2.47
CA SER A 283 25.98 -34.05 -1.75
C SER A 283 26.17 -33.81 -0.24
N ILE A 284 26.31 -32.55 0.16
CA ILE A 284 26.22 -32.19 1.57
C ILE A 284 24.76 -32.41 1.97
N GLU A 285 24.46 -33.57 2.58
CA GLU A 285 23.36 -33.67 3.53
C GLU A 285 23.61 -32.61 4.60
N VAL A 286 23.02 -31.43 4.42
CA VAL A 286 22.92 -30.43 5.48
C VAL A 286 22.15 -31.15 6.58
N LYS A 287 22.87 -31.65 7.59
CA LYS A 287 22.22 -32.31 8.72
C LYS A 287 21.23 -31.30 9.29
N ASN A 288 19.93 -31.60 9.19
CA ASN A 288 18.82 -30.79 9.69
C ASN A 288 19.05 -30.31 11.14
N SER A 289 19.90 -31.00 11.92
CA SER A 289 20.26 -30.62 13.29
C SER A 289 21.10 -29.34 13.41
N SER A 290 21.79 -28.86 12.36
CA SER A 290 22.68 -27.69 12.45
C SER A 290 21.97 -26.34 12.39
N PHE A 291 20.73 -26.30 11.87
CA PHE A 291 19.96 -25.09 11.62
C PHE A 291 18.52 -25.26 12.13
N PRO A 292 18.28 -25.18 13.45
CA PRO A 292 16.99 -25.53 14.02
C PRO A 292 15.83 -24.68 13.46
N ARG A 293 16.01 -23.37 13.24
CA ARG A 293 14.95 -22.53 12.67
C ARG A 293 14.71 -22.83 11.20
N CYS A 294 15.78 -22.99 10.41
CA CYS A 294 15.64 -23.34 9.00
C CYS A 294 14.89 -24.68 8.87
N THR A 295 15.25 -25.67 9.69
CA THR A 295 14.59 -26.98 9.73
C THR A 295 13.13 -26.89 10.13
N ALA A 296 12.80 -26.07 11.13
CA ALA A 296 11.41 -25.89 11.55
C ALA A 296 10.55 -25.22 10.46
N ILE A 297 11.10 -24.24 9.75
CA ILE A 297 10.45 -23.65 8.57
C ILE A 297 10.27 -24.68 7.43
N ASN A 298 11.30 -25.49 7.14
CA ASN A 298 11.19 -26.52 6.12
C ASN A 298 10.11 -27.56 6.47
N ASN A 299 10.06 -28.00 7.72
CA ASN A 299 9.04 -28.93 8.20
C ASN A 299 7.63 -28.32 8.11
N TYR A 300 7.48 -27.03 8.44
CA TYR A 300 6.21 -26.31 8.32
C TYR A 300 5.61 -26.43 6.90
N PHE A 301 6.45 -26.28 5.87
CA PHE A 301 6.01 -26.41 4.47
C PHE A 301 5.82 -27.87 4.06
N ALA A 302 6.71 -28.78 4.48
CA ALA A 302 6.61 -30.20 4.15
C ALA A 302 5.30 -30.84 4.64
N GLU A 303 4.80 -30.42 5.81
CA GLU A 303 3.52 -30.86 6.36
C GLU A 303 2.30 -30.38 5.55
N ARG A 304 2.45 -29.38 4.67
CA ARG A 304 1.37 -28.73 3.89
C ARG A 304 1.45 -29.01 2.38
N ASN A 305 2.10 -30.11 2.00
CA ASN A 305 2.55 -30.44 0.64
C ASN A 305 1.50 -30.20 -0.49
N GLU A 306 0.22 -30.52 -0.24
CA GLU A 306 -0.87 -30.39 -1.23
C GLU A 306 -1.14 -28.95 -1.71
N SER A 307 -0.75 -27.95 -0.92
CA SER A 307 -0.99 -26.52 -1.23
C SER A 307 0.23 -25.80 -1.81
N LEU A 308 1.39 -26.46 -1.90
CA LEU A 308 2.65 -25.82 -2.27
C LEU A 308 2.71 -25.39 -3.75
N GLU A 309 2.03 -26.10 -4.64
CA GLU A 309 1.98 -25.74 -6.07
C GLU A 309 1.37 -24.35 -6.32
N ALA A 310 0.53 -23.86 -5.39
CA ALA A 310 -0.07 -22.54 -5.45
C ALA A 310 0.89 -21.42 -5.02
N LEU A 311 1.98 -21.74 -4.31
CA LEU A 311 2.94 -20.78 -3.73
C LEU A 311 4.14 -20.51 -4.66
N LYS A 312 3.88 -20.22 -5.94
CA LYS A 312 4.93 -20.04 -6.97
C LYS A 312 5.90 -18.87 -6.70
N ARG A 313 5.51 -17.93 -5.84
CA ARG A 313 6.28 -16.72 -5.51
C ARG A 313 6.53 -16.60 -4.00
N PHE A 314 6.59 -17.73 -3.31
CA PHE A 314 7.01 -17.77 -1.91
C PHE A 314 8.41 -18.37 -1.87
N GLU A 315 9.38 -17.64 -1.34
CA GLU A 315 10.76 -18.11 -1.22
C GLU A 315 11.32 -17.83 0.17
N VAL A 316 12.16 -18.73 0.66
CA VAL A 316 12.85 -18.59 1.95
C VAL A 316 14.32 -18.93 1.79
N ARG A 317 15.20 -18.02 2.22
CA ARG A 317 16.66 -18.17 2.17
C ARG A 317 17.31 -17.86 3.50
N ASN A 318 18.41 -18.55 3.79
CA ASN A 318 19.28 -18.29 4.92
C ASN A 318 20.72 -18.06 4.45
N TRP A 319 21.35 -16.98 4.89
CA TRP A 319 22.78 -16.72 4.68
C TRP A 319 23.55 -16.83 6.00
N TYR A 320 24.54 -17.71 6.03
CA TYR A 320 25.19 -18.08 7.29
C TYR A 320 26.72 -18.08 7.21
N ARG A 321 27.32 -17.95 8.39
CA ARG A 321 28.77 -18.05 8.64
C ARG A 321 29.01 -18.92 9.87
N SER A 322 30.23 -19.42 10.03
CA SER A 322 30.61 -20.20 11.20
C SER A 322 30.47 -19.36 12.48
N GLY A 323 29.60 -19.78 13.39
CA GLY A 323 29.43 -19.20 14.72
C GLY A 323 28.91 -17.75 14.78
N LYS A 324 28.48 -17.16 13.66
CA LYS A 324 28.00 -15.77 13.60
C LYS A 324 26.94 -15.58 12.52
N HIS A 325 25.99 -14.68 12.80
CA HIS A 325 25.07 -14.16 11.80
C HIS A 325 25.83 -13.37 10.72
N THR A 326 25.33 -13.43 9.50
CA THR A 326 25.78 -12.63 8.35
C THR A 326 25.28 -11.19 8.46
N PHE A 327 24.05 -11.00 8.94
CA PHE A 327 23.43 -9.69 9.13
C PHE A 327 22.59 -9.64 10.40
N HIS A 328 22.29 -8.43 10.88
CA HIS A 328 21.43 -8.17 12.04
C HIS A 328 20.26 -7.22 11.76
N ASP A 329 20.19 -6.72 10.54
CA ASP A 329 19.16 -5.79 10.09
C ASP A 329 17.78 -6.42 10.11
N ARG A 330 16.78 -5.59 10.37
CA ARG A 330 15.39 -6.03 10.46
C ARG A 330 14.46 -5.07 9.76
N PHE A 331 13.89 -5.55 8.66
CA PHE A 331 12.99 -4.77 7.82
C PHE A 331 11.79 -5.60 7.36
N ILE A 332 10.64 -4.95 7.28
CA ILE A 332 9.47 -5.42 6.53
C ILE A 332 9.33 -4.51 5.31
N ILE A 333 9.43 -5.10 4.13
CA ILE A 333 9.29 -4.42 2.85
C ILE A 333 7.93 -4.81 2.29
N ILE A 334 7.06 -3.81 2.10
CA ILE A 334 5.71 -4.01 1.55
C ILE A 334 5.57 -3.09 0.36
N ASP A 335 5.43 -3.67 -0.83
CA ASP A 335 5.46 -2.91 -2.08
C ASP A 335 6.67 -1.96 -2.09
N ASP A 336 6.47 -0.65 -2.16
CA ASP A 336 7.57 0.32 -2.20
C ASP A 336 7.84 0.96 -0.84
N PHE A 337 7.37 0.36 0.25
CA PHE A 337 7.57 0.83 1.61
C PHE A 337 8.50 -0.07 2.39
N VAL A 338 9.24 0.54 3.30
CA VAL A 338 10.13 -0.16 4.20
C VAL A 338 9.83 0.27 5.63
N TRP A 339 9.69 -0.74 6.49
CA TRP A 339 9.49 -0.59 7.93
C TRP A 339 10.69 -1.18 8.65
N SER A 340 11.36 -0.38 9.47
CA SER A 340 12.38 -0.89 10.38
C SER A 340 11.71 -1.36 11.67
N ILE A 341 12.14 -2.52 12.18
CA ILE A 341 11.60 -3.13 13.40
C ILE A 341 12.71 -3.28 14.45
N GLY A 342 12.39 -2.91 15.70
CA GLY A 342 13.36 -2.93 16.79
C GLY A 342 13.72 -4.33 17.32
N SER A 343 12.85 -5.32 17.12
CA SER A 343 13.06 -6.71 17.53
C SER A 343 12.66 -7.67 16.40
N SER A 344 13.01 -8.95 16.53
CA SER A 344 12.63 -9.95 15.55
C SER A 344 11.12 -10.15 15.54
N LEU A 345 10.52 -10.44 14.38
CA LEU A 345 9.10 -10.69 14.28
C LEU A 345 8.64 -11.88 15.13
N LYS A 346 9.45 -12.94 15.26
CA LYS A 346 9.12 -14.06 16.16
C LYS A 346 9.07 -13.65 17.63
N ASP A 347 9.75 -12.56 17.98
CA ASP A 347 9.86 -12.05 19.35
C ASP A 347 8.99 -10.81 19.58
N ILE A 348 8.18 -10.41 18.59
CA ILE A 348 7.29 -9.26 18.73
C ILE A 348 6.32 -9.51 19.89
N GLY A 349 6.01 -8.48 20.68
CA GLY A 349 5.22 -8.59 21.92
C GLY A 349 6.01 -9.12 23.14
N ASN A 350 7.06 -9.92 22.93
CA ASN A 350 7.94 -10.39 24.00
C ASN A 350 9.00 -9.35 24.41
N TYR A 351 9.18 -8.30 23.60
CA TYR A 351 10.03 -7.15 23.91
C TYR A 351 9.33 -5.84 23.54
N HIS A 352 9.71 -4.76 24.22
CA HIS A 352 9.38 -3.41 23.75
C HIS A 352 9.95 -3.22 22.35
N THR A 353 9.07 -3.02 21.38
CA THR A 353 9.46 -2.93 19.98
C THR A 353 8.87 -1.69 19.35
N THR A 354 9.73 -0.93 18.68
CA THR A 354 9.30 0.17 17.83
C THR A 354 9.34 -0.29 16.38
N ILE A 355 8.28 -0.01 15.64
CA ILE A 355 8.20 -0.20 14.21
C ILE A 355 8.01 1.18 13.59
N TYR A 356 8.93 1.62 12.74
CA TYR A 356 8.84 2.93 12.11
C TYR A 356 9.05 2.83 10.61
N ARG A 357 8.31 3.66 9.88
CA ARG A 357 8.41 3.72 8.43
C ARG A 357 9.61 4.56 8.03
N LEU A 358 10.37 4.07 7.05
CA LEU A 358 11.40 4.85 6.41
C LEU A 358 10.76 5.80 5.38
N GLU A 359 11.32 6.99 5.24
CA GLU A 359 10.84 8.06 4.35
C GLU A 359 12.02 8.63 3.54
N GLY A 360 11.71 9.41 2.51
CA GLY A 360 12.70 9.91 1.55
C GLY A 360 13.24 8.79 0.67
N ASP A 361 14.56 8.82 0.41
CA ASP A 361 15.23 7.87 -0.49
C ASP A 361 15.67 6.57 0.22
N LEU A 362 15.54 6.51 1.56
CA LEU A 362 15.94 5.35 2.37
C LEU A 362 15.21 4.04 2.00
N PRO A 363 13.89 4.01 1.72
CA PRO A 363 13.21 2.80 1.31
C PRO A 363 13.83 2.16 0.06
N GLU A 364 14.20 2.97 -0.93
CA GLU A 364 14.79 2.48 -2.18
C GLU A 364 16.15 1.85 -1.93
N GLN A 365 16.98 2.48 -1.11
CA GLN A 365 18.28 1.95 -0.70
C GLN A 365 18.13 0.61 0.05
N VAL A 366 17.19 0.50 0.99
CA VAL A 366 16.97 -0.77 1.71
C VAL A 366 16.42 -1.87 0.80
N ILE A 367 15.57 -1.52 -0.18
CA ILE A 367 15.08 -2.48 -1.18
C ILE A 367 16.23 -2.98 -2.05
N GLU A 368 17.16 -2.11 -2.44
CA GLU A 368 18.36 -2.48 -3.20
C GLU A 368 19.30 -3.36 -2.37
N GLU A 369 19.57 -2.98 -1.12
CA GLU A 369 20.35 -3.79 -0.18
C GLU A 369 19.71 -5.16 0.08
N PHE A 370 18.38 -5.23 0.19
CA PHE A 370 17.68 -6.52 0.30
C PHE A 370 17.92 -7.39 -0.92
N LYS A 371 17.84 -6.84 -2.14
CA LYS A 371 18.10 -7.58 -3.38
C LYS A 371 19.55 -8.08 -3.41
N ASN A 372 20.51 -7.22 -3.04
CA ASN A 372 21.92 -7.60 -2.93
C ASN A 372 22.09 -8.74 -1.92
N GLY A 373 21.52 -8.59 -0.72
CA GLY A 373 21.53 -9.61 0.32
C GLY A 373 20.84 -10.91 -0.11
N TRP A 374 19.76 -10.83 -0.90
CA TRP A 374 19.04 -11.98 -1.43
C TRP A 374 19.93 -12.84 -2.33
N GLU A 375 20.76 -12.21 -3.16
CA GLU A 375 21.74 -12.87 -4.03
C GLU A 375 23.08 -13.18 -3.32
N GLY A 376 23.19 -12.87 -2.01
CA GLY A 376 24.37 -13.20 -1.22
C GLY A 376 25.48 -12.16 -1.28
N HIS A 377 25.21 -10.97 -1.80
CA HIS A 377 26.16 -9.87 -1.90
C HIS A 377 26.23 -9.09 -0.58
N PHE A 378 27.13 -9.50 0.32
CA PHE A 378 27.38 -8.85 1.61
C PHE A 378 28.76 -8.17 1.67
N GLY A 379 29.16 -7.57 0.54
CA GLY A 379 30.46 -6.92 0.37
C GLY A 379 31.62 -7.90 0.52
N HIS A 380 32.50 -7.68 1.49
CA HIS A 380 33.65 -8.55 1.75
C HIS A 380 33.28 -9.85 2.50
N MET A 381 32.06 -9.94 3.03
CA MET A 381 31.58 -11.15 3.66
C MET A 381 31.20 -12.16 2.56
N LYS A 382 31.77 -13.36 2.64
CA LYS A 382 31.46 -14.48 1.73
C LYS A 382 30.64 -15.55 2.47
N PRO A 383 29.37 -15.27 2.82
CA PRO A 383 28.54 -16.24 3.53
C PRO A 383 28.24 -17.45 2.64
N ARG A 384 27.86 -18.56 3.28
CA ARG A 384 27.25 -19.69 2.57
C ARG A 384 25.73 -19.52 2.59
N GLY A 385 25.06 -20.02 1.56
CA GLY A 385 23.61 -19.89 1.43
C GLY A 385 22.92 -21.24 1.59
N LEU A 386 21.71 -21.19 2.12
CA LEU A 386 20.77 -22.30 2.18
C LEU A 386 19.44 -21.78 1.64
N PHE A 387 18.97 -22.38 0.56
CA PHE A 387 17.60 -22.23 0.09
C PHE A 387 16.74 -23.21 0.91
N ILE A 388 15.67 -22.69 1.52
CA ILE A 388 14.82 -23.45 2.47
C ILE A 388 13.50 -23.82 1.79
N PHE A 389 12.93 -22.91 1.00
CA PHE A 389 11.69 -23.11 0.28
C PHE A 389 11.73 -22.35 -1.06
N PRO A 390 11.21 -22.91 -2.18
CA PRO A 390 10.52 -24.20 -2.32
C PRO A 390 11.37 -25.47 -2.22
N ASP A 391 12.69 -25.38 -2.19
CA ASP A 391 13.57 -26.55 -2.17
C ASP A 391 14.64 -26.43 -1.08
N TRP A 392 14.93 -27.52 -0.38
CA TRP A 392 15.97 -27.53 0.64
C TRP A 392 17.31 -27.86 -0.01
N ARG A 393 18.11 -26.83 -0.29
CA ARG A 393 19.41 -27.00 -0.95
C ARG A 393 20.43 -25.94 -0.59
N LEU A 394 21.70 -26.32 -0.59
CA LEU A 394 22.79 -25.35 -0.48
C LEU A 394 22.87 -24.48 -1.73
N ILE A 395 23.18 -23.20 -1.53
CA ILE A 395 23.49 -22.26 -2.60
C ILE A 395 25.00 -22.36 -2.89
N PRO A 396 25.42 -22.80 -4.09
CA PRO A 396 26.83 -22.93 -4.44
C PRO A 396 27.57 -21.60 -4.32
N LYS A 397 28.83 -21.64 -3.88
CA LYS A 397 29.68 -20.43 -3.80
C LYS A 397 29.88 -19.71 -5.14
N GLY A 398 29.65 -20.39 -6.28
CA GLY A 398 29.80 -19.83 -7.63
C GLY A 398 28.53 -19.24 -8.24
N GLU A 399 27.36 -19.36 -7.61
CA GLU A 399 26.14 -18.63 -8.02
C GLU A 399 26.10 -17.20 -7.42
N GLN A 400 27.04 -16.88 -6.52
CA GLN A 400 27.34 -15.52 -6.08
C GLN A 400 28.14 -14.84 -7.20
N ASN A 401 27.46 -14.41 -8.27
CA ASN A 401 28.10 -13.87 -9.46
C ASN A 401 28.94 -12.61 -9.16
N GLU A 402 30.04 -12.51 -9.91
CA GLU A 402 30.91 -11.33 -10.05
C GLU A 402 30.16 -10.04 -10.39
#